data_AF-A0A1M3NC27-F1
#
_entry.id   AF-A0A1M3NC27-F1
#
_cell.length_a   1.000
_cell.length_b   1.000
_cell.length_c   1.000
_cell.angle_alpha   90.00
_cell.angle_beta   90.00
_cell.angle_gamma   90.00
#
_symmetry.space_group_name_H-M   'P 1'
#
loop_
_entity.id
_entity.type
_entity.pdbx_description
1 polymer ?
#
loop_
_entity_poly.entity_id
_entity_poly.type
_entity_poly.pdbx_seq_one_letter_code
_entity_poly.pdbx_strand_id
1 'polypeptide(L)'
;MLALRTLLVFGLAVSFAGCAGSADRQGFEANPDAGDDTPPPASTGDFSTEPPPPPPEVPEVHEVYGHSATTLYKLEPATKAVTVIGEFKGCEPINDIALNEASTLYAVSRKTLYTVDKNTATCTQIHTIETGDYPNSLSFVPKGTLDANEEALVGYDDGNYVRIDLKTGARSVVGALKAGKLISSGDITSVKGGKTYLTVKGTGKTDPCYQNDCLVEVDPKTGQMLKNWDSIEHNDVFGLSFWGGNVYGFDKEGNLFEVVFGSNKIVTKTIPIPQKPAGLSFYGAGSSTSAPLVADPQ
;
A
#
# COMPACT_ATOMS: atom_id res chain seq x y z
N MET A 1 -47.60 -7.99 -37.80
CA MET A 1 -47.96 -9.15 -36.97
C MET A 1 -47.76 -8.77 -35.51
N LEU A 2 -48.83 -8.99 -34.74
CA LEU A 2 -49.06 -8.62 -33.33
C LEU A 2 -48.23 -9.44 -32.34
N ALA A 3 -47.86 -8.83 -31.20
CA ALA A 3 -48.00 -9.34 -29.81
C ALA A 3 -47.02 -8.54 -28.91
N LEU A 4 -47.43 -7.45 -28.24
CA LEU A 4 -48.18 -7.41 -26.98
C LEU A 4 -47.59 -8.32 -25.90
N ARG A 5 -46.84 -7.75 -24.95
CA ARG A 5 -46.53 -8.37 -23.66
C ARG A 5 -46.93 -7.45 -22.51
N THR A 6 -47.71 -8.06 -21.64
CA THR A 6 -48.55 -7.52 -20.58
C THR A 6 -47.74 -7.24 -19.31
N LEU A 7 -48.05 -6.13 -18.64
CA LEU A 7 -47.66 -5.79 -17.28
C LEU A 7 -48.40 -6.70 -16.28
N LEU A 8 -47.74 -7.16 -15.22
CA LEU A 8 -48.42 -7.48 -13.96
C LEU A 8 -47.60 -6.98 -12.76
N VAL A 9 -48.28 -6.17 -11.95
CA VAL A 9 -47.85 -5.59 -10.69
C VAL A 9 -48.36 -6.49 -9.56
N PHE A 10 -47.53 -6.77 -8.55
CA PHE A 10 -48.00 -7.11 -7.22
C PHE A 10 -47.13 -6.40 -6.19
N GLY A 11 -47.75 -5.48 -5.45
CA GLY A 11 -47.16 -4.83 -4.30
C GLY A 11 -47.30 -5.69 -3.06
N LEU A 12 -46.34 -5.53 -2.14
CA LEU A 12 -46.50 -5.92 -0.75
C LEU A 12 -46.13 -4.71 0.12
N ALA A 13 -47.12 -4.17 0.81
CA ALA A 13 -46.97 -3.22 1.90
C ALA A 13 -46.86 -4.04 3.21
N VAL A 14 -45.87 -3.74 4.05
CA VAL A 14 -45.83 -4.22 5.44
C VAL A 14 -45.59 -3.01 6.34
N SER A 15 -46.50 -2.88 7.31
CA SER A 15 -46.64 -1.76 8.24
C SER A 15 -45.65 -1.80 9.40
N PHE A 16 -45.37 -0.61 9.94
CA PHE A 16 -44.69 -0.35 11.22
C PHE A 16 -45.51 -0.82 12.43
N ALA A 17 -44.83 -1.27 13.49
CA ALA A 17 -44.95 -0.80 14.89
C ALA A 17 -44.45 -1.87 15.87
N GLY A 18 -43.61 -1.49 16.82
CA GLY A 18 -43.22 -2.36 17.93
C GLY A 18 -42.09 -1.82 18.80
N CYS A 19 -42.31 -0.71 19.50
CA CYS A 19 -41.55 -0.40 20.71
C CYS A 19 -42.08 -1.31 21.83
N ALA A 20 -41.24 -2.16 22.42
CA ALA A 20 -41.54 -2.86 23.67
C ALA A 20 -40.29 -2.81 24.55
N GLY A 21 -40.46 -2.24 25.75
CA GLY A 21 -39.42 -2.02 26.74
C GLY A 21 -38.85 -3.33 27.28
N SER A 22 -37.53 -3.33 27.51
CA SER A 22 -36.89 -4.36 28.32
C SER A 22 -37.16 -4.07 29.78
N ALA A 23 -37.91 -5.00 30.38
CA ALA A 23 -38.18 -5.11 31.79
C ALA A 23 -36.90 -5.32 32.62
N ASP A 24 -36.91 -4.67 33.78
CA ASP A 24 -36.34 -5.07 35.07
C ASP A 24 -35.49 -6.35 35.10
N ARG A 25 -34.18 -6.16 35.33
CA ARG A 25 -33.34 -7.19 35.96
C ARG A 25 -33.58 -7.15 37.46
N GLN A 26 -34.50 -7.99 37.92
CA GLN A 26 -34.52 -8.47 39.30
C GLN A 26 -33.38 -9.47 39.53
N GLY A 27 -32.74 -9.40 40.70
CA GLY A 27 -32.01 -10.53 41.28
C GLY A 27 -30.52 -10.32 41.50
N PHE A 28 -30.17 -9.56 42.54
CA PHE A 28 -29.11 -10.02 43.45
C PHE A 28 -29.68 -9.95 44.86
N GLU A 29 -29.77 -11.13 45.45
CA GLU A 29 -30.35 -11.38 46.77
C GLU A 29 -29.56 -10.63 47.84
N ALA A 30 -30.29 -9.94 48.71
CA ALA A 30 -29.75 -9.32 49.91
C ALA A 30 -29.38 -10.42 50.90
N ASN A 31 -28.10 -10.51 51.24
CA ASN A 31 -27.62 -11.28 52.39
C ASN A 31 -27.82 -10.42 53.66
N PRO A 32 -28.46 -10.91 54.72
CA PRO A 32 -28.66 -10.13 55.93
C PRO A 32 -27.42 -10.17 56.82
N ASP A 33 -27.01 -8.98 57.23
CA ASP A 33 -26.57 -8.63 58.58
C ASP A 33 -25.36 -9.38 59.17
N ALA A 34 -24.18 -8.76 59.02
CA ALA A 34 -23.13 -8.81 60.02
C ALA A 34 -22.60 -7.39 60.18
N GLY A 35 -22.98 -6.74 61.29
CA GLY A 35 -22.46 -5.44 61.69
C GLY A 35 -20.95 -5.49 61.88
N ASP A 36 -20.24 -4.74 61.04
CA ASP A 36 -18.87 -4.32 61.26
C ASP A 36 -18.80 -2.83 60.89
N ASP A 37 -18.69 -1.98 61.91
CA ASP A 37 -18.57 -0.51 61.82
C ASP A 37 -17.16 -0.09 61.37
N THR A 38 -16.59 -0.79 60.38
CA THR A 38 -15.35 -0.37 59.75
C THR A 38 -15.69 0.54 58.57
N PRO A 39 -15.24 1.81 58.56
CA PRO A 39 -15.42 2.66 57.40
C PRO A 39 -14.76 1.95 56.20
N PRO A 40 -15.41 1.91 55.02
CA PRO A 40 -14.80 1.34 53.84
C PRO A 40 -13.45 2.02 53.60
N PRO A 41 -12.40 1.27 53.21
CA PRO A 41 -11.11 1.87 52.92
C PRO A 41 -11.30 3.00 51.90
N ALA A 42 -10.75 4.17 52.21
CA ALA A 42 -10.80 5.31 51.32
C ALA A 42 -10.30 4.87 49.94
N SER A 43 -11.08 5.14 48.90
CA SER A 43 -10.68 4.91 47.52
C SER A 43 -9.35 5.62 47.27
N THR A 44 -8.26 4.86 47.18
CA THR A 44 -6.94 5.35 46.77
C THR A 44 -6.82 5.48 45.25
N GLY A 45 -7.92 5.24 44.53
CA GLY A 45 -8.02 5.47 43.10
C GLY A 45 -8.03 6.97 42.82
N ASP A 46 -6.84 7.56 42.77
CA ASP A 46 -6.61 8.77 41.99
C ASP A 46 -6.80 8.38 40.52
N PHE A 47 -8.05 8.46 40.06
CA PHE A 47 -8.34 8.49 38.64
C PHE A 47 -7.81 9.84 38.16
N SER A 48 -6.53 9.86 37.79
CA SER A 48 -5.96 10.99 37.09
C SER A 48 -6.93 11.37 35.98
N THR A 49 -7.43 12.60 36.05
CA THR A 49 -8.26 13.20 35.01
C THR A 49 -7.43 13.57 33.77
N GLU A 50 -6.13 13.31 33.83
CA GLU A 50 -5.22 13.49 32.72
C GLU A 50 -5.50 12.41 31.67
N PRO A 51 -5.77 12.82 30.41
CA PRO A 51 -5.86 11.86 29.32
C PRO A 51 -4.59 11.00 29.30
N PRO A 52 -4.69 9.70 28.99
CA PRO A 52 -3.50 8.91 28.77
C PRO A 52 -2.62 9.63 27.73
N PRO A 53 -1.29 9.64 27.92
CA PRO A 53 -0.39 10.27 26.97
C PRO A 53 -0.70 9.71 25.57
N PRO A 54 -0.65 10.55 24.52
CA PRO A 54 -0.87 10.09 23.17
C PRO A 54 0.07 8.91 22.87
N PRO A 55 -0.37 7.91 22.08
CA PRO A 55 0.49 6.81 21.69
C PRO A 55 1.81 7.37 21.13
N PRO A 56 2.96 6.72 21.41
CA PRO A 56 4.22 7.17 20.86
C PRO A 56 4.12 7.26 19.34
N GLU A 57 4.50 8.42 18.82
CA GLU A 57 4.54 8.67 17.39
C GLU A 57 5.49 7.66 16.75
N VAL A 58 5.00 6.92 15.76
CA VAL A 58 5.85 5.97 15.04
C VAL A 58 6.82 6.81 14.20
N PRO A 59 8.14 6.58 14.29
CA PRO A 59 9.12 7.35 13.54
C PRO A 59 8.80 7.31 12.04
N GLU A 60 8.69 8.47 11.44
CA GLU A 60 8.51 8.60 10.00
C GLU A 60 9.81 8.30 9.25
N VAL A 61 9.69 7.71 8.06
CA VAL A 61 10.83 7.40 7.19
C VAL A 61 10.76 8.27 5.94
N HIS A 62 11.63 9.27 5.86
CA HIS A 62 11.67 10.27 4.79
C HIS A 62 12.61 9.83 3.65
N GLU A 63 12.44 8.60 3.18
CA GLU A 63 13.29 8.04 2.14
C GLU A 63 12.47 7.50 0.97
N VAL A 64 12.91 7.85 -0.23
CA VAL A 64 12.36 7.32 -1.48
C VAL A 64 13.54 6.86 -2.33
N TYR A 65 13.45 5.63 -2.82
CA TYR A 65 14.42 5.04 -3.72
C TYR A 65 13.76 4.74 -5.06
N GLY A 66 14.54 4.81 -6.12
CA GLY A 66 14.17 4.32 -7.45
C GLY A 66 15.30 3.47 -7.98
N HIS A 67 15.04 2.64 -8.98
CA HIS A 67 16.12 1.88 -9.61
C HIS A 67 15.91 1.68 -11.11
N SER A 68 16.99 1.38 -11.82
CA SER A 68 16.95 0.70 -13.11
C SER A 68 17.24 -0.79 -12.90
N ALA A 69 17.27 -1.59 -13.97
CA ALA A 69 17.69 -2.99 -13.87
C ALA A 69 19.04 -3.19 -13.17
N THR A 70 19.95 -2.21 -13.21
CA THR A 70 21.33 -2.35 -12.73
C THR A 70 21.79 -1.25 -11.77
N THR A 71 21.01 -0.20 -11.55
CA THR A 71 21.45 0.98 -10.78
C THR A 71 20.44 1.37 -9.73
N LEU A 72 20.90 1.65 -8.51
CA LEU A 72 20.09 2.20 -7.43
C LEU A 72 20.22 3.74 -7.39
N TYR A 73 19.08 4.41 -7.23
CA TYR A 73 18.97 5.86 -7.08
C TYR A 73 18.31 6.23 -5.75
N LYS A 74 18.74 7.35 -5.18
CA LYS A 74 18.05 8.00 -4.06
C LYS A 74 17.31 9.23 -4.56
N LEU A 75 16.03 9.36 -4.22
CA LEU A 75 15.27 10.59 -4.42
C LEU A 75 15.25 11.37 -3.09
N GLU A 76 15.68 12.62 -3.13
CA GLU A 76 15.55 13.55 -2.01
C GLU A 76 14.16 14.18 -2.02
N PRO A 77 13.27 13.86 -1.06
CA PRO A 77 11.88 14.25 -1.19
C PRO A 77 11.66 15.77 -1.12
N ALA A 78 12.48 16.53 -0.39
CA ALA A 78 12.35 17.97 -0.31
C ALA A 78 12.76 18.68 -1.62
N THR A 79 13.91 18.32 -2.18
CA THR A 79 14.52 19.00 -3.34
C THR A 79 14.14 18.37 -4.68
N LYS A 80 13.57 17.16 -4.65
CA LYS A 80 13.30 16.31 -5.81
C LYS A 80 14.56 15.95 -6.62
N ALA A 81 15.74 16.10 -6.01
CA ALA A 81 17.00 15.68 -6.61
C ALA A 81 17.12 14.15 -6.62
N VAL A 82 17.61 13.60 -7.73
CA VAL A 82 17.90 12.17 -7.87
C VAL A 82 19.41 11.99 -7.89
N THR A 83 19.92 11.19 -6.94
CA THR A 83 21.35 10.88 -6.83
C THR A 83 21.57 9.41 -7.16
N VAL A 84 22.62 9.13 -7.94
CA VAL A 84 23.06 7.75 -8.17
C VAL A 84 23.78 7.24 -6.93
N ILE A 85 23.29 6.15 -6.34
CA ILE A 85 23.99 5.45 -5.26
C ILE A 85 25.09 4.57 -5.86
N GLY A 86 24.74 3.80 -6.89
CA GLY A 86 25.70 2.96 -7.60
C GLY A 86 25.02 1.82 -8.34
N GLU A 87 25.84 1.07 -9.08
CA GLU A 87 25.41 -0.19 -9.67
C GLU A 87 25.16 -1.23 -8.59
N PHE A 88 24.12 -2.02 -8.78
CA PHE A 88 23.80 -3.18 -7.96
C PHE A 88 24.95 -4.20 -8.00
N LYS A 89 25.38 -4.69 -6.83
CA LYS A 89 26.50 -5.64 -6.68
C LYS A 89 26.04 -6.91 -5.99
N GLY A 90 26.37 -8.07 -6.56
CA GLY A 90 26.04 -9.35 -5.94
C GLY A 90 24.59 -9.82 -6.14
N CYS A 91 23.88 -9.22 -7.09
CA CYS A 91 22.53 -9.62 -7.50
C CYS A 91 22.44 -9.67 -9.03
N GLU A 92 21.47 -10.44 -9.51
CA GLU A 92 21.01 -10.38 -10.89
C GLU A 92 20.30 -9.03 -11.18
N PRO A 93 19.97 -8.71 -12.45
CA PRO A 93 19.15 -7.56 -12.75
C PRO A 93 17.88 -7.51 -11.89
N ILE A 94 17.66 -6.37 -11.25
CA ILE A 94 16.57 -6.17 -10.31
C ILE A 94 15.28 -5.85 -11.07
N ASN A 95 14.22 -6.56 -10.72
CA ASN A 95 12.87 -6.32 -11.23
C ASN A 95 12.20 -5.20 -10.43
N ASP A 96 12.27 -5.25 -9.10
CA ASP A 96 11.67 -4.23 -8.24
C ASP A 96 12.29 -4.17 -6.83
N ILE A 97 11.99 -3.10 -6.09
CA ILE A 97 12.47 -2.83 -4.72
C ILE A 97 11.32 -2.42 -3.77
N ALA A 98 11.48 -2.67 -2.47
CA ALA A 98 10.53 -2.20 -1.46
C ALA A 98 11.24 -1.82 -0.17
N LEU A 99 10.80 -0.74 0.47
CA LEU A 99 11.36 -0.24 1.73
C LEU A 99 10.37 -0.50 2.87
N ASN A 100 10.83 -1.10 3.96
CA ASN A 100 9.98 -1.36 5.12
C ASN A 100 9.99 -0.17 6.12
N GLU A 101 9.20 -0.24 7.20
CA GLU A 101 9.13 0.75 8.28
C GLU A 101 10.45 0.90 9.03
N ALA A 102 11.29 -0.13 9.02
CA ALA A 102 12.61 -0.14 9.63
C ALA A 102 13.70 0.39 8.69
N SER A 103 13.32 0.96 7.53
CA SER A 103 14.24 1.57 6.57
C SER A 103 15.21 0.53 5.95
N THR A 104 14.83 -0.76 5.96
CA THR A 104 15.53 -1.85 5.24
C THR A 104 14.98 -1.97 3.83
N LEU A 105 15.87 -1.90 2.83
CA LEU A 105 15.52 -2.04 1.42
C LEU A 105 15.62 -3.50 0.99
N TYR A 106 14.53 -4.00 0.42
CA TYR A 106 14.43 -5.32 -0.19
C TYR A 106 14.37 -5.17 -1.70
N ALA A 107 14.85 -6.18 -2.41
CA ALA A 107 14.78 -6.22 -3.86
C ALA A 107 14.50 -7.64 -4.34
N VAL A 108 13.88 -7.75 -5.51
CA VAL A 108 13.69 -9.02 -6.19
C VAL A 108 14.33 -8.97 -7.57
N SER A 109 15.09 -10.01 -7.93
CA SER A 109 15.29 -10.37 -9.33
C SER A 109 14.15 -11.29 -9.77
N ARG A 110 14.24 -11.87 -10.96
CA ARG A 110 13.29 -12.89 -11.41
C ARG A 110 13.12 -14.04 -10.42
N LYS A 111 14.20 -14.50 -9.77
CA LYS A 111 14.20 -15.71 -8.93
C LYS A 111 14.72 -15.50 -7.52
N THR A 112 15.33 -14.36 -7.23
CA THR A 112 16.05 -14.18 -5.96
C THR A 112 15.55 -12.95 -5.20
N LEU A 113 15.31 -13.15 -3.92
CA LEU A 113 15.02 -12.10 -2.95
C LEU A 113 16.32 -11.66 -2.27
N TYR A 114 16.53 -10.36 -2.17
CA TYR A 114 17.71 -9.74 -1.58
C TYR A 114 17.32 -8.70 -0.53
N THR A 115 18.21 -8.45 0.44
CA THR A 115 18.34 -7.12 1.03
C THR A 115 19.36 -6.29 0.26
N VAL A 116 19.22 -4.98 0.28
CA VAL A 116 20.13 -4.06 -0.42
C VAL A 116 20.66 -3.01 0.56
N ASP A 117 21.98 -2.86 0.59
CA ASP A 117 22.63 -1.73 1.25
C ASP A 117 22.40 -0.45 0.43
N LYS A 118 21.65 0.47 1.01
CA LYS A 118 21.17 1.71 0.37
C LYS A 118 22.27 2.76 0.15
N ASN A 119 23.47 2.55 0.71
CA ASN A 119 24.59 3.46 0.55
C ASN A 119 25.58 2.97 -0.51
N THR A 120 25.60 1.67 -0.78
CA THR A 120 26.62 1.03 -1.64
C THR A 120 26.05 0.23 -2.81
N ALA A 121 24.71 0.06 -2.84
CA ALA A 121 23.96 -0.81 -3.74
C ALA A 121 24.39 -2.29 -3.68
N THR A 122 24.94 -2.73 -2.54
CA THR A 122 25.36 -4.12 -2.35
C THR A 122 24.16 -4.98 -1.97
N CYS A 123 23.88 -6.00 -2.77
CA CYS A 123 22.83 -6.98 -2.52
C CYS A 123 23.35 -8.12 -1.63
N THR A 124 22.55 -8.51 -0.63
CA THR A 124 22.75 -9.74 0.13
C THR A 124 21.58 -10.67 -0.15
N GLN A 125 21.86 -11.83 -0.75
CA GLN A 125 20.84 -12.82 -1.06
C GLN A 125 20.19 -13.34 0.23
N ILE A 126 18.85 -13.32 0.24
CA ILE A 126 18.04 -13.98 1.27
C ILE A 126 17.65 -15.38 0.80
N HIS A 127 17.02 -15.48 -0.37
CA HIS A 127 16.50 -16.74 -0.89
C HIS A 127 16.38 -16.75 -2.41
N THR A 128 16.54 -17.92 -3.03
CA THR A 128 16.28 -18.15 -4.45
C THR A 128 15.21 -19.23 -4.60
N ILE A 129 14.13 -18.92 -5.31
CA ILE A 129 13.04 -19.87 -5.55
C ILE A 129 13.31 -20.75 -6.77
N GLU A 130 12.93 -22.02 -6.68
CA GLU A 130 13.11 -22.98 -7.78
C GLU A 130 11.98 -22.90 -8.83
N THR A 131 10.76 -22.53 -8.42
CA THR A 131 9.58 -22.55 -9.28
C THR A 131 8.81 -21.22 -9.30
N GLY A 132 8.44 -20.78 -10.51
CA GLY A 132 7.82 -19.48 -10.79
C GLY A 132 8.72 -18.28 -10.49
N ASP A 133 8.23 -17.06 -10.68
CA ASP A 133 9.04 -15.83 -10.68
C ASP A 133 8.58 -14.84 -9.60
N TYR A 134 9.46 -14.03 -9.02
CA TYR A 134 8.99 -12.93 -8.16
C TYR A 134 8.19 -11.90 -8.97
N PRO A 135 7.22 -11.22 -8.33
CA PRO A 135 6.39 -10.23 -8.99
C PRO A 135 7.23 -9.05 -9.51
N ASN A 136 6.67 -8.32 -10.48
CA ASN A 136 7.26 -7.11 -11.05
C ASN A 136 6.80 -5.82 -10.35
N SER A 137 6.08 -5.96 -9.24
CA SER A 137 5.66 -4.90 -8.30
C SER A 137 6.07 -5.33 -6.90
N LEU A 138 6.50 -4.40 -6.05
CA LEU A 138 6.89 -4.72 -4.69
C LEU A 138 6.59 -3.60 -3.69
N SER A 139 5.80 -3.89 -2.66
CA SER A 139 5.57 -2.97 -1.54
C SER A 139 5.51 -3.74 -0.23
N PHE A 140 5.79 -3.05 0.86
CA PHE A 140 5.27 -3.46 2.16
C PHE A 140 3.83 -2.98 2.32
N VAL A 141 3.00 -3.74 3.03
CA VAL A 141 1.73 -3.26 3.57
C VAL A 141 1.81 -3.14 5.09
N PRO A 142 1.16 -2.14 5.70
CA PRO A 142 1.29 -1.88 7.13
C PRO A 142 0.91 -3.08 8.01
N LYS A 143 1.53 -3.16 9.20
CA LYS A 143 1.10 -4.05 10.29
C LYS A 143 -0.41 -4.02 10.50
N GLY A 144 -0.99 -5.19 10.77
CA GLY A 144 -2.43 -5.37 10.93
C GLY A 144 -3.21 -5.47 9.61
N THR A 145 -2.53 -5.38 8.46
CA THR A 145 -3.15 -5.61 7.14
C THR A 145 -3.25 -7.09 6.83
N LEU A 146 -2.11 -7.76 6.63
CA LEU A 146 -2.04 -9.21 6.37
C LEU A 146 -1.48 -9.95 7.58
N ASP A 147 -0.43 -9.40 8.20
CA ASP A 147 0.18 -9.93 9.42
C ASP A 147 -0.13 -9.01 10.60
N ALA A 148 -0.49 -9.59 11.76
CA ALA A 148 -0.95 -8.80 12.91
C ALA A 148 0.16 -7.92 13.52
N ASN A 149 1.41 -8.37 13.46
CA ASN A 149 2.51 -7.80 14.25
C ASN A 149 3.69 -7.31 13.40
N GLU A 150 3.70 -7.57 12.10
CA GLU A 150 4.77 -7.19 11.17
C GLU A 150 4.18 -6.66 9.86
N GLU A 151 4.95 -5.87 9.12
CA GLU A 151 4.59 -5.54 7.75
C GLU A 151 4.73 -6.78 6.86
N ALA A 152 3.89 -6.89 5.84
CA ALA A 152 3.97 -7.98 4.87
C ALA A 152 4.54 -7.46 3.55
N LEU A 153 5.53 -8.17 3.00
CA LEU A 153 6.03 -7.90 1.64
C LEU A 153 5.03 -8.50 0.63
N VAL A 154 4.58 -7.68 -0.31
CA VAL A 154 3.57 -8.04 -1.30
C VAL A 154 3.93 -7.55 -2.70
N GLY A 155 3.29 -8.13 -3.69
CA GLY A 155 3.35 -7.69 -5.08
C GLY A 155 2.22 -8.30 -5.90
N TYR A 156 2.20 -8.00 -7.19
CA TYR A 156 1.31 -8.60 -8.17
C TYR A 156 2.09 -9.43 -9.19
N ASP A 157 1.68 -10.68 -9.34
CA ASP A 157 2.09 -11.59 -10.41
C ASP A 157 0.94 -11.61 -11.43
N ASP A 158 1.09 -10.81 -12.49
CA ASP A 158 0.02 -10.37 -13.38
C ASP A 158 -1.16 -9.73 -12.62
N GLY A 159 -2.24 -10.49 -12.42
CA GLY A 159 -3.43 -10.08 -11.67
C GLY A 159 -3.56 -10.73 -10.30
N ASN A 160 -2.65 -11.63 -9.92
CA ASN A 160 -2.65 -12.30 -8.62
C ASN A 160 -1.90 -11.45 -7.60
N TYR A 161 -2.52 -11.19 -6.46
CA TYR A 161 -1.88 -10.49 -5.35
C TYR A 161 -1.18 -11.51 -4.46
N VAL A 162 0.14 -11.40 -4.36
CA VAL A 162 1.01 -12.38 -3.71
C VAL A 162 1.69 -11.77 -2.49
N ARG A 163 1.75 -12.54 -1.41
CA ARG A 163 2.62 -12.27 -0.25
C ARG A 163 3.93 -13.04 -0.43
N ILE A 164 5.04 -12.42 -0.05
CA ILE A 164 6.37 -13.02 -0.05
C ILE A 164 6.83 -13.17 1.40
N ASP A 165 7.14 -14.40 1.81
CA ASP A 165 7.73 -14.66 3.12
C ASP A 165 9.20 -14.25 3.13
N LEU A 166 9.58 -13.30 4.00
CA LEU A 166 10.93 -12.76 4.04
C LEU A 166 12.01 -13.75 4.52
N LYS A 167 11.63 -14.87 5.16
CA LYS A 167 12.60 -15.85 5.68
C LYS A 167 12.87 -16.96 4.67
N THR A 168 11.81 -17.37 3.99
CA THR A 168 11.83 -18.52 3.08
C THR A 168 11.75 -18.13 1.62
N GLY A 169 11.50 -16.85 1.30
CA GLY A 169 11.24 -16.39 -0.06
C GLY A 169 9.96 -16.93 -0.69
N ALA A 170 9.17 -17.74 0.05
CA ALA A 170 8.00 -18.42 -0.49
C ALA A 170 6.91 -17.41 -0.88
N ARG A 171 6.29 -17.64 -2.04
CA ARG A 171 5.18 -16.84 -2.55
C ARG A 171 3.85 -17.52 -2.23
N SER A 172 2.88 -16.78 -1.74
CA SER A 172 1.50 -17.25 -1.55
C SER A 172 0.50 -16.26 -2.14
N VAL A 173 -0.45 -16.77 -2.92
CA VAL A 173 -1.56 -15.94 -3.42
C VAL A 173 -2.50 -15.65 -2.26
N VAL A 174 -2.67 -14.36 -1.94
CA VAL A 174 -3.56 -13.87 -0.89
C VAL A 174 -4.81 -13.21 -1.47
N GLY A 175 -4.80 -12.88 -2.76
CA GLY A 175 -5.98 -12.41 -3.47
C GLY A 175 -5.69 -12.09 -4.93
N ALA A 176 -6.49 -11.20 -5.53
CA ALA A 176 -6.38 -10.87 -6.95
C ALA A 176 -7.01 -9.51 -7.27
N LEU A 177 -6.50 -8.87 -8.32
CA LEU A 177 -6.94 -7.55 -8.80
C LEU A 177 -8.43 -7.50 -9.16
N LYS A 178 -8.98 -8.60 -9.72
CA LYS A 178 -10.38 -8.74 -10.17
C LYS A 178 -10.87 -7.60 -11.09
N ALA A 179 -9.98 -7.10 -11.95
CA ALA A 179 -10.25 -5.96 -12.83
C ALA A 179 -10.35 -6.34 -14.32
N GLY A 180 -10.81 -7.55 -14.64
CA GLY A 180 -11.00 -8.00 -16.02
C GLY A 180 -9.67 -8.17 -16.77
N LYS A 181 -9.38 -7.27 -17.72
CA LYS A 181 -8.22 -7.33 -18.62
C LYS A 181 -7.02 -6.50 -18.15
N LEU A 182 -7.07 -5.95 -16.94
CA LEU A 182 -5.96 -5.23 -16.33
C LEU A 182 -5.02 -6.18 -15.60
N ILE A 183 -3.72 -5.93 -15.74
CA ILE A 183 -2.63 -6.60 -15.01
C ILE A 183 -1.70 -5.55 -14.43
N SER A 184 -0.88 -5.91 -13.43
CA SER A 184 0.19 -5.04 -12.95
C SER A 184 1.10 -4.60 -14.10
N SER A 185 1.33 -3.30 -14.25
CA SER A 185 2.26 -2.77 -15.24
C SER A 185 3.63 -2.50 -14.65
N GLY A 186 3.66 -2.13 -13.37
CA GLY A 186 4.83 -1.66 -12.66
C GLY A 186 4.68 -1.98 -11.20
N ASP A 187 4.35 -0.97 -10.40
CA ASP A 187 4.60 -0.95 -8.97
C ASP A 187 3.33 -0.81 -8.13
N ILE A 188 3.42 -1.20 -6.87
CA ILE A 188 2.44 -0.98 -5.81
C ILE A 188 3.05 -0.07 -4.73
N THR A 189 2.27 0.84 -4.16
CA THR A 189 2.70 1.60 -2.97
C THR A 189 1.61 1.60 -1.92
N SER A 190 1.99 1.36 -0.66
CA SER A 190 1.10 1.41 0.51
C SER A 190 1.72 2.23 1.63
N VAL A 191 0.90 3.00 2.34
CA VAL A 191 1.33 3.82 3.49
C VAL A 191 0.35 3.67 4.65
N LYS A 192 0.87 3.67 5.87
CA LYS A 192 0.07 3.60 7.09
C LYS A 192 -0.89 4.79 7.16
N GLY A 193 -2.17 4.50 7.39
CA GLY A 193 -3.22 5.51 7.45
C GLY A 193 -3.61 6.13 6.09
N GLY A 194 -2.96 5.70 5.00
CA GLY A 194 -3.29 6.12 3.64
C GLY A 194 -3.92 5.00 2.81
N LYS A 195 -3.96 5.25 1.51
CA LYS A 195 -4.47 4.32 0.49
C LYS A 195 -3.34 3.49 -0.10
N THR A 196 -3.71 2.42 -0.80
CA THR A 196 -2.77 1.60 -1.58
C THR A 196 -3.07 1.78 -3.05
N TYR A 197 -2.03 2.04 -3.84
CA TYR A 197 -2.15 2.29 -5.27
C TYR A 197 -1.27 1.34 -6.06
N LEU A 198 -1.71 1.02 -7.28
CA LEU A 198 -1.01 0.13 -8.21
C LEU A 198 -1.06 0.73 -9.62
N THR A 199 0.04 0.68 -10.36
CA THR A 199 0.02 0.93 -11.80
C THR A 199 -0.38 -0.33 -12.57
N VAL A 200 -1.31 -0.19 -13.51
CA VAL A 200 -1.85 -1.29 -14.29
C VAL A 200 -1.85 -1.00 -15.78
N LYS A 201 -1.80 -2.06 -16.59
CA LYS A 201 -1.89 -2.00 -18.04
C LYS A 201 -3.01 -2.89 -18.55
N GLY A 202 -3.69 -2.42 -19.58
CA GLY A 202 -4.69 -3.20 -20.31
C GLY A 202 -4.03 -4.22 -21.23
N THR A 203 -4.52 -5.46 -21.20
CA THR A 203 -4.04 -6.54 -22.09
C THR A 203 -4.64 -6.48 -23.50
N GLY A 204 -5.70 -5.67 -23.72
CA GLY A 204 -6.37 -5.53 -25.01
C GLY A 204 -6.18 -4.14 -25.61
N LYS A 205 -5.97 -4.06 -26.94
CA LYS A 205 -5.75 -2.78 -27.67
C LYS A 205 -6.87 -1.73 -27.55
N THR A 206 -8.06 -2.16 -27.15
CA THR A 206 -9.23 -1.29 -26.95
C THR A 206 -9.38 -0.84 -25.50
N ASP A 207 -8.53 -1.33 -24.61
CA ASP A 207 -8.53 -0.94 -23.21
C ASP A 207 -7.94 0.47 -23.07
N PRO A 208 -8.58 1.38 -22.32
CA PRO A 208 -8.04 2.73 -22.11
C PRO A 208 -6.65 2.72 -21.47
N CYS A 209 -6.29 1.64 -20.76
CA CYS A 209 -5.00 1.44 -20.12
C CYS A 209 -3.98 0.69 -21.01
N TYR A 210 -4.24 0.53 -22.31
CA TYR A 210 -3.32 -0.18 -23.22
C TYR A 210 -2.15 0.70 -23.66
N GLN A 211 -2.46 1.94 -24.07
CA GLN A 211 -1.45 2.87 -24.58
C GLN A 211 -0.65 3.46 -23.42
N ASN A 212 -1.39 4.04 -22.48
CA ASN A 212 -0.86 4.57 -21.23
C ASN A 212 -1.21 3.63 -20.09
N ASP A 213 -0.36 3.59 -19.08
CA ASP A 213 -0.68 2.91 -17.85
C ASP A 213 -1.85 3.65 -17.16
N CYS A 214 -2.53 2.96 -16.28
CA CYS A 214 -3.58 3.52 -15.42
C CYS A 214 -3.18 3.39 -13.96
N LEU A 215 -3.77 4.23 -13.12
CA LEU A 215 -3.65 4.10 -11.67
C LEU A 215 -4.92 3.50 -11.10
N VAL A 216 -4.77 2.52 -10.22
CA VAL A 216 -5.89 1.94 -9.47
C VAL A 216 -5.63 2.05 -7.98
N GLU A 217 -6.70 2.24 -7.22
CA GLU A 217 -6.71 2.06 -5.77
C GLU A 217 -7.08 0.59 -5.47
N VAL A 218 -6.31 -0.05 -4.60
CA VAL A 218 -6.50 -1.46 -4.25
C VAL A 218 -6.69 -1.63 -2.74
N ASP A 219 -7.42 -2.67 -2.35
CA ASP A 219 -7.50 -3.10 -0.96
C ASP A 219 -6.22 -3.87 -0.60
N PRO A 220 -5.38 -3.37 0.32
CA PRO A 220 -4.11 -4.03 0.64
C PRO A 220 -4.27 -5.38 1.35
N LYS A 221 -5.48 -5.70 1.87
CA LYS A 221 -5.77 -7.00 2.49
C LYS A 221 -6.09 -8.09 1.45
N THR A 222 -6.70 -7.71 0.34
CA THR A 222 -7.23 -8.66 -0.64
C THR A 222 -6.62 -8.50 -2.03
N GLY A 223 -5.87 -7.42 -2.26
CA GLY A 223 -5.36 -7.03 -3.57
C GLY A 223 -6.46 -6.70 -4.58
N GLN A 224 -7.71 -6.53 -4.15
CA GLN A 224 -8.80 -6.26 -5.07
C GLN A 224 -8.81 -4.79 -5.47
N MET A 225 -9.06 -4.51 -6.76
CA MET A 225 -9.30 -3.14 -7.23
C MET A 225 -10.55 -2.56 -6.57
N LEU A 226 -10.38 -1.43 -5.89
CA LEU A 226 -11.44 -0.63 -5.29
C LEU A 226 -11.92 0.47 -6.23
N LYS A 227 -10.98 1.11 -6.94
CA LYS A 227 -11.28 2.21 -7.87
C LYS A 227 -10.27 2.23 -9.00
N ASN A 228 -10.75 2.42 -10.23
CA ASN A 228 -9.91 2.79 -11.37
C ASN A 228 -9.92 4.31 -11.51
N TRP A 229 -8.74 4.94 -11.53
CA TRP A 229 -8.57 6.38 -11.72
C TRP A 229 -8.34 6.78 -13.18
N ASP A 230 -8.42 5.81 -14.09
CA ASP A 230 -8.08 5.91 -15.51
C ASP A 230 -6.58 6.18 -15.73
N SER A 231 -6.25 6.67 -16.91
CA SER A 231 -4.86 6.85 -17.36
C SER A 231 -4.07 7.76 -16.41
N ILE A 232 -2.84 7.35 -16.12
CA ILE A 232 -1.84 8.17 -15.44
C ILE A 232 -1.03 9.03 -16.42
N GLU A 233 -1.49 9.20 -17.67
CA GLU A 233 -0.88 10.06 -18.72
C GLU A 233 0.56 9.70 -19.13
N HIS A 234 1.09 8.61 -18.58
CA HIS A 234 2.43 8.09 -18.80
C HIS A 234 2.37 6.60 -19.19
N ASN A 235 3.38 6.15 -19.92
CA ASN A 235 3.56 4.75 -20.30
C ASN A 235 4.65 4.14 -19.44
N ASP A 236 4.59 2.82 -19.23
CA ASP A 236 5.68 2.07 -18.61
C ASP A 236 6.07 2.70 -17.26
N VAL A 237 5.04 2.98 -16.45
CA VAL A 237 5.18 3.56 -15.11
C VAL A 237 5.51 2.42 -14.16
N PHE A 238 6.79 2.09 -14.15
CA PHE A 238 7.32 0.95 -13.43
C PHE A 238 7.60 1.21 -11.96
N GLY A 239 7.64 2.47 -11.52
CA GLY A 239 7.80 2.82 -10.10
C GLY A 239 6.67 3.69 -9.57
N LEU A 240 6.25 3.43 -8.34
CA LEU A 240 5.38 4.27 -7.52
C LEU A 240 6.00 4.50 -6.14
N SER A 241 5.77 5.68 -5.58
CA SER A 241 6.11 5.93 -4.18
C SER A 241 5.11 6.88 -3.54
N PHE A 242 5.06 6.85 -2.22
CA PHE A 242 4.31 7.80 -1.43
C PHE A 242 5.25 8.67 -0.60
N TRP A 243 5.01 9.98 -0.58
CA TRP A 243 5.68 10.88 0.34
C TRP A 243 4.89 12.17 0.56
N GLY A 244 4.83 12.62 1.81
CA GLY A 244 4.28 13.92 2.18
C GLY A 244 2.81 14.10 1.79
N GLY A 245 2.02 13.03 1.83
CA GLY A 245 0.61 13.06 1.42
C GLY A 245 0.35 12.83 -0.07
N ASN A 246 1.39 12.67 -0.89
CA ASN A 246 1.28 12.60 -2.34
C ASN A 246 1.80 11.27 -2.89
N VAL A 247 1.24 10.86 -4.03
CA VAL A 247 1.74 9.72 -4.82
C VAL A 247 2.62 10.28 -5.93
N TYR A 248 3.80 9.68 -6.09
CA TYR A 248 4.75 10.00 -7.14
C TYR A 248 4.95 8.80 -8.06
N GLY A 249 5.00 9.06 -9.37
CA GLY A 249 5.26 8.05 -10.38
C GLY A 249 6.62 8.25 -11.04
N PHE A 250 7.20 7.13 -11.47
CA PHE A 250 8.49 7.02 -12.11
C PHE A 250 8.37 6.17 -13.36
N ASP A 251 8.71 6.74 -14.52
CA ASP A 251 8.62 6.03 -15.79
C ASP A 251 9.98 5.63 -16.35
N LYS A 252 9.93 4.73 -17.33
CA LYS A 252 11.10 4.21 -18.03
C LYS A 252 11.91 5.30 -18.73
N GLU A 253 11.31 6.40 -19.17
CA GLU A 253 11.97 7.57 -19.76
C GLU A 253 12.72 8.43 -18.72
N GLY A 254 12.66 8.03 -17.45
CA GLY A 254 13.34 8.68 -16.34
C GLY A 254 12.64 9.97 -15.91
N ASN A 255 11.34 10.09 -16.15
CA ASN A 255 10.55 11.19 -15.63
C ASN A 255 10.11 10.89 -14.19
N LEU A 256 10.01 11.97 -13.41
CA LEU A 256 9.38 12.01 -12.10
C LEU A 256 8.14 12.88 -12.22
N PHE A 257 7.03 12.44 -11.67
CA PHE A 257 5.79 13.23 -11.66
C PHE A 257 4.99 12.97 -10.39
N GLU A 258 4.16 13.94 -10.02
CA GLU A 258 3.19 13.84 -8.95
C GLU A 258 1.81 13.51 -9.53
N VAL A 259 1.08 12.62 -8.86
CA VAL A 259 -0.31 12.32 -9.17
C VAL A 259 -1.20 13.26 -8.36
N VAL A 260 -1.97 14.09 -9.05
CA VAL A 260 -2.92 15.02 -8.44
C VAL A 260 -4.32 14.45 -8.52
N PHE A 261 -4.91 14.15 -7.36
CA PHE A 261 -6.25 13.59 -7.25
C PHE A 261 -7.34 14.67 -7.28
N GLY A 262 -8.19 14.63 -8.29
CA GLY A 262 -9.48 15.30 -8.30
C GLY A 262 -10.58 14.42 -7.70
N SER A 263 -11.84 14.88 -7.76
CA SER A 263 -12.98 14.13 -7.21
C SER A 263 -13.15 12.75 -7.87
N ASN A 264 -13.05 12.70 -9.21
CA ASN A 264 -13.33 11.50 -10.00
C ASN A 264 -12.22 11.13 -11.00
N LYS A 265 -11.16 11.94 -11.11
CA LYS A 265 -10.07 11.73 -12.05
C LYS A 265 -8.75 12.17 -11.45
N ILE A 266 -7.66 11.66 -11.99
CA ILE A 266 -6.32 12.16 -11.72
C ILE A 266 -5.84 13.06 -12.87
N VAL A 267 -4.83 13.86 -12.59
CA VAL A 267 -3.95 14.49 -13.58
C VAL A 267 -2.51 14.33 -13.09
N THR A 268 -1.55 14.36 -13.99
CA THR A 268 -0.13 14.32 -13.60
C THR A 268 0.52 15.70 -13.67
N LYS A 269 1.48 15.91 -12.77
CA LYS A 269 2.34 17.10 -12.78
C LYS A 269 3.79 16.63 -12.86
N THR A 270 4.40 16.80 -14.04
CA THR A 270 5.82 16.51 -14.22
C THR A 270 6.67 17.37 -13.28
N ILE A 271 7.63 16.73 -12.63
CA ILE A 271 8.59 17.34 -11.72
C ILE A 271 9.95 17.35 -12.40
N PRO A 272 10.54 18.53 -12.67
CA PRO A 272 11.92 18.60 -13.13
C PRO A 272 12.85 18.01 -12.08
N ILE A 273 13.72 17.10 -12.50
CA ILE A 273 14.78 16.55 -11.65
C ILE A 273 16.00 17.46 -11.75
N PRO A 274 16.40 18.17 -10.68
CA PRO A 274 17.61 18.98 -10.68
C PRO A 274 18.82 18.11 -10.99
N GLN A 275 19.65 18.53 -11.96
CA GLN A 275 20.84 17.79 -12.40
C GLN A 275 20.53 16.33 -12.75
N LYS A 276 19.41 16.08 -13.47
CA LYS A 276 18.96 14.74 -13.90
C LYS A 276 20.16 13.88 -14.37
N PRO A 277 20.44 12.74 -13.70
CA PRO A 277 21.50 11.83 -14.13
C PRO A 277 21.37 11.44 -15.61
N ALA A 278 22.50 11.36 -16.30
CA ALA A 278 22.52 10.94 -17.70
C ALA A 278 22.03 9.48 -17.81
N GLY A 279 21.13 9.21 -18.75
CA GLY A 279 20.57 7.88 -18.96
C GLY A 279 19.63 7.39 -17.85
N LEU A 280 19.15 8.30 -16.98
CA LEU A 280 18.18 7.95 -15.94
C LEU A 280 16.95 7.24 -16.54
N SER A 281 16.61 6.11 -15.95
CA SER A 281 15.47 5.27 -16.31
C SER A 281 15.00 4.53 -15.07
N PHE A 282 13.68 4.47 -14.85
CA PHE A 282 13.10 3.82 -13.69
C PHE A 282 12.36 2.53 -14.06
N TYR A 283 12.67 1.46 -13.34
CA TYR A 283 12.15 0.10 -13.49
C TYR A 283 11.36 -0.34 -12.24
N GLY A 284 11.32 0.51 -11.21
CA GLY A 284 10.70 0.29 -9.91
C GLY A 284 11.05 1.41 -8.94
N ALA A 285 10.28 1.53 -7.86
CA ALA A 285 10.52 2.48 -6.79
C ALA A 285 10.14 1.90 -5.43
N GLY A 286 10.60 2.53 -4.35
CA GLY A 286 10.31 2.06 -3.00
C GLY A 286 10.26 3.21 -2.00
N SER A 287 9.15 3.29 -1.29
CA SER A 287 8.96 4.12 -0.10
C SER A 287 8.46 3.28 1.07
N SER A 288 8.74 3.75 2.29
CA SER A 288 8.32 3.06 3.51
C SER A 288 6.81 3.19 3.76
N THR A 289 6.21 2.20 4.44
CA THR A 289 4.83 2.39 4.94
C THR A 289 4.74 3.44 6.05
N SER A 290 5.87 3.81 6.64
CA SER A 290 6.01 4.93 7.59
C SER A 290 6.38 6.25 6.90
N ALA A 291 6.17 6.38 5.59
CA ALA A 291 6.35 7.65 4.91
C ALA A 291 5.36 8.72 5.44
N PRO A 292 5.78 10.00 5.52
CA PRO A 292 4.97 11.06 6.11
C PRO A 292 3.68 11.29 5.33
N LEU A 293 2.56 11.41 6.06
CA LEU A 293 1.24 11.70 5.45
C LEU A 293 1.04 13.18 5.08
N VAL A 294 1.90 14.05 5.58
CA VAL A 294 1.90 15.48 5.29
C VAL A 294 3.33 15.88 4.98
N ALA A 295 3.53 16.71 3.96
CA ALA A 295 4.87 17.21 3.66
C ALA A 295 5.39 18.07 4.82
N ASP A 296 6.67 17.91 5.16
CA ASP A 296 7.33 18.79 6.11
C ASP A 296 7.19 20.26 5.67
N PRO A 297 6.93 21.19 6.61
CA PRO A 297 7.01 22.62 6.29
C PRO A 297 8.40 22.94 5.73
N GLN A 298 8.45 23.47 4.51
CA GLN A 298 9.69 24.00 3.92
C GLN A 298 10.08 25.34 4.55
#